data_AF-Q93GR3-F1
#
_entry.id   AF-Q93GR3-F1
#
_cell.length_a   1.000
_cell.length_b   1.000
_cell.length_c   1.000
_cell.angle_alpha   90.00
_cell.angle_beta   90.00
_cell.angle_gamma   90.00
#
_symmetry.space_group_name_H-M   'P 1'
#
loop_
_entity.id
_entity.type
_entity.pdbx_description
1 polymer ?
#
loop_
_entity_poly.entity_id
_entity_poly.type
_entity_poly.pdbx_seq_one_letter_code
_entity_poly.pdbx_strand_id
1 'polypeptide(L)'
;MLGANIFLDYDLSRDHARAGFGGEYWRDFLKLSANAYVGLTGWKTSPDVEDYEERPASGWDLRAEGYLPSYPQLGAKMVYEQYYGNEVGLFGKDERQKNPHALTAGVSWTPVPLLKLSAEQRAGKAGEHDTRFGAEASYRIGDSLRSQLDPDAVGALRSLAGSRYDLTDRNNDIILEYRKQEVTCQ
;
A
#
# COMPACT_ATOMS: atom_id res chain seq x y z
N MET A 1 10.42 -3.25 -17.75
CA MET A 1 11.11 -2.15 -17.06
C MET A 1 11.59 -2.66 -15.72
N LEU A 2 12.79 -2.24 -15.30
CA LEU A 2 13.26 -2.37 -13.93
C LEU A 2 13.29 -0.98 -13.31
N GLY A 3 12.79 -0.85 -12.09
CA GLY A 3 12.72 0.40 -11.35
C GLY A 3 13.24 0.24 -9.91
N ALA A 4 13.70 1.34 -9.34
CA ALA A 4 14.07 1.42 -7.93
C ALA A 4 13.66 2.79 -7.40
N ASN A 5 13.20 2.83 -6.15
CA ASN A 5 12.70 4.05 -5.52
C ASN A 5 13.06 4.09 -4.02
N ILE A 6 13.08 5.30 -3.47
CA ILE A 6 13.32 5.58 -2.05
C ILE A 6 12.32 6.63 -1.57
N PHE A 7 11.75 6.42 -0.39
CA PHE A 7 10.76 7.30 0.22
C PHE A 7 11.11 7.62 1.67
N LEU A 8 10.76 8.83 2.09
CA LEU A 8 10.69 9.23 3.49
C LEU A 8 9.21 9.50 3.80
N ASP A 9 8.61 8.67 4.63
CA ASP A 9 7.25 8.87 5.11
C ASP A 9 7.32 9.58 6.46
N TYR A 10 6.47 10.59 6.66
CA TYR A 10 6.33 11.28 7.93
C TYR A 10 4.86 11.40 8.31
N ASP A 11 4.52 10.89 9.50
CA ASP A 11 3.22 11.04 10.11
C ASP A 11 3.20 12.29 10.98
N LEU A 12 2.47 13.32 10.52
CA LEU A 12 2.34 14.60 11.21
C LEU A 12 1.48 14.52 12.48
N SER A 13 0.60 13.53 12.60
CA SER A 13 -0.29 13.39 13.76
C SER A 13 0.40 12.71 14.94
N ARG A 14 1.35 11.81 14.64
CA ARG A 14 2.03 10.94 15.63
C ARG A 14 3.55 11.16 15.70
N ASP A 15 4.07 12.10 14.90
CA ASP A 15 5.49 12.45 14.81
C ASP A 15 6.40 11.25 14.52
N HIS A 16 5.99 10.38 13.61
CA HIS A 16 6.73 9.19 13.24
C HIS A 16 7.33 9.28 11.85
N ALA A 17 8.59 8.87 11.71
CA ALA A 17 9.28 8.85 10.43
C ALA A 17 9.68 7.42 10.04
N ARG A 18 9.55 7.10 8.75
CA ARG A 18 9.85 5.78 8.18
C ARG A 18 10.59 5.95 6.85
N ALA A 19 11.61 5.15 6.62
CA ALA A 19 12.25 5.01 5.31
C ALA A 19 11.62 3.85 4.54
N GLY A 20 11.37 4.06 3.24
CA GLY A 20 10.90 3.04 2.31
C GLY A 20 11.89 2.81 1.18
N PHE A 21 12.12 1.55 0.82
CA PHE A 21 12.94 1.15 -0.33
C PHE A 21 12.11 0.24 -1.23
N GLY A 22 11.99 0.57 -2.51
CA GLY A 22 11.17 -0.18 -3.46
C GLY A 22 11.95 -0.63 -4.69
N GLY A 23 11.62 -1.81 -5.19
CA GLY A 23 12.07 -2.36 -6.46
C GLY A 23 10.89 -2.75 -7.33
N GLU A 24 10.98 -2.51 -8.63
CA GLU A 24 9.88 -2.68 -9.60
C GLU A 24 10.33 -3.53 -10.79
N TYR A 25 9.47 -4.46 -11.22
CA TYR A 25 9.60 -5.18 -12.48
C TYR A 25 8.27 -5.18 -13.24
N TRP A 26 8.18 -4.37 -14.30
CA TRP A 26 6.94 -4.16 -15.05
C TRP A 26 7.06 -4.63 -16.50
N ARG A 27 5.95 -5.12 -17.05
CA ARG A 27 5.75 -5.50 -18.45
C ARG A 27 4.38 -4.98 -18.91
N ASP A 28 4.07 -5.14 -20.19
CA ASP A 28 2.71 -4.89 -20.66
C ASP A 28 1.70 -5.70 -19.83
N PHE A 29 0.69 -5.02 -19.30
CA PHE A 29 -0.38 -5.59 -18.49
C PHE A 29 0.04 -6.26 -17.16
N LEU A 30 1.29 -6.11 -16.71
CA LEU A 30 1.77 -6.71 -15.47
C LEU A 30 2.74 -5.78 -14.73
N LYS A 31 2.48 -5.54 -13.46
CA LYS A 31 3.37 -4.82 -12.53
C LYS A 31 3.68 -5.69 -11.33
N LEU A 32 4.96 -5.88 -11.06
CA LEU A 32 5.46 -6.47 -9.83
C LEU A 32 6.25 -5.41 -9.06
N SER A 33 6.02 -5.33 -7.75
CA SER A 33 6.74 -4.43 -6.85
C SER A 33 7.10 -5.15 -5.55
N ALA A 34 8.26 -4.83 -5.00
CA ALA A 34 8.70 -5.27 -3.69
C ALA A 34 9.13 -4.04 -2.89
N ASN A 35 8.57 -3.87 -1.69
CA ASN A 35 8.85 -2.72 -0.84
C ASN A 35 9.33 -3.17 0.54
N ALA A 36 10.32 -2.49 1.09
CA ALA A 36 10.79 -2.66 2.46
C ALA A 36 10.64 -1.35 3.24
N TYR A 37 10.21 -1.46 4.49
CA TYR A 37 9.90 -0.34 5.37
C TYR A 37 10.71 -0.44 6.66
N VAL A 38 11.41 0.64 7.00
CA VAL A 38 12.30 0.73 8.18
C VAL A 38 11.88 1.93 9.02
N GLY A 39 11.56 1.68 10.28
CA GLY A 39 11.26 2.76 11.24
C GLY A 39 12.49 3.60 11.54
N LEU A 40 12.37 4.93 11.43
CA LEU A 40 13.45 5.88 11.72
C LEU A 40 13.31 6.51 13.11
N THR A 41 12.08 6.68 13.58
CA THR A 41 11.79 7.18 14.93
C THR A 41 11.66 6.02 15.92
N GLY A 42 12.19 6.21 17.13
CA GLY A 42 12.02 5.30 18.24
C GLY A 42 10.63 5.39 18.89
N TRP A 43 10.49 4.73 20.04
CA TRP A 43 9.30 4.73 20.87
C TRP A 43 8.94 6.13 21.37
N LYS A 44 7.65 6.48 21.27
CA LYS A 44 7.06 7.72 21.78
C LYS A 44 5.71 7.42 22.40
N THR A 45 5.26 8.22 23.37
CA THR A 45 3.90 8.10 23.92
C THR A 45 2.86 8.13 22.81
N SER A 46 1.97 7.13 22.79
CA SER A 46 0.88 7.06 21.83
C SER A 46 -0.19 8.09 22.18
N PRO A 47 -0.62 8.94 21.23
CA PRO A 47 -1.80 9.78 21.41
C PRO A 47 -3.10 8.96 21.25
N ASP A 48 -3.01 7.75 20.69
CA ASP A 48 -4.15 6.93 20.29
C ASP A 48 -4.49 5.81 21.28
N VAL A 49 -3.53 5.40 22.11
CA VAL A 49 -3.66 4.26 23.04
C VAL A 49 -3.10 4.66 24.42
N GLU A 50 -3.98 4.72 25.41
CA GLU A 50 -3.64 5.06 26.80
C GLU A 50 -2.63 4.08 27.40
N ASP A 51 -1.61 4.58 28.10
CA ASP A 51 -0.51 3.82 28.72
C ASP A 51 0.41 3.06 27.75
N TYR A 52 0.44 3.42 26.46
CA TYR A 52 1.32 2.80 25.46
C TYR A 52 2.28 3.81 24.84
N GLU A 53 3.40 3.28 24.36
CA GLU A 53 4.26 3.91 23.37
C GLU A 53 4.04 3.26 22.01
N GLU A 54 4.28 4.01 20.95
CA GLU A 54 4.24 3.59 19.57
C GLU A 54 5.53 3.95 18.83
N ARG A 55 5.82 3.20 17.77
CA ARG A 55 6.82 3.52 16.75
C ARG A 55 6.47 2.83 15.43
N PRO A 56 7.06 3.22 14.30
CA PRO A 56 6.90 2.51 13.04
C PRO A 56 7.38 1.06 13.14
N ALA A 57 6.50 0.12 12.83
CA ALA A 57 6.85 -1.29 12.67
C ALA A 57 7.67 -1.45 11.38
N SER A 58 8.79 -2.17 11.47
CA SER A 58 9.55 -2.54 10.27
C SER A 58 8.85 -3.71 9.58
N GLY A 59 8.90 -3.73 8.25
CA GLY A 59 8.19 -4.74 7.46
C GLY A 59 8.52 -4.66 5.98
N TRP A 60 7.83 -5.49 5.20
CA TRP A 60 7.96 -5.51 3.76
C TRP A 60 6.67 -6.02 3.12
N ASP A 61 6.50 -5.71 1.84
CA ASP A 61 5.43 -6.27 1.03
C ASP A 61 5.89 -6.66 -0.38
N LEU A 62 5.15 -7.60 -0.96
CA LEU A 62 5.21 -7.99 -2.35
C LEU A 62 3.86 -7.73 -2.99
N ARG A 63 3.88 -7.09 -4.16
CA ARG A 63 2.69 -6.63 -4.86
C ARG A 63 2.72 -7.10 -6.29
N ALA A 64 1.59 -7.60 -6.75
CA ALA A 64 1.36 -7.98 -8.13
C ALA A 64 0.05 -7.36 -8.60
N GLU A 65 0.09 -6.58 -9.66
CA GLU A 65 -1.08 -6.05 -10.34
C GLU A 65 -1.04 -6.47 -11.81
N GLY A 66 -2.12 -7.08 -12.29
CA GLY A 66 -2.24 -7.56 -13.66
C GLY A 66 -3.55 -7.13 -14.28
N TYR A 67 -3.56 -6.95 -15.60
CA TYR A 67 -4.74 -6.55 -16.37
C TYR A 67 -5.00 -7.57 -17.48
N LEU A 68 -6.26 -7.83 -17.81
CA LEU A 68 -6.59 -8.75 -18.90
C LEU A 68 -6.25 -8.11 -20.26
N PRO A 69 -5.36 -8.69 -21.09
CA PRO A 69 -5.02 -8.09 -22.36
C PRO A 69 -6.20 -7.98 -23.33
N SER A 70 -7.14 -8.93 -23.25
CA SER A 70 -8.38 -8.92 -24.04
C SER A 70 -9.44 -7.95 -23.52
N TYR A 71 -9.32 -7.50 -22.27
CA TYR A 71 -10.24 -6.55 -21.64
C TYR A 71 -9.51 -5.71 -20.57
N PRO A 72 -8.69 -4.72 -21.00
CA PRO A 72 -7.72 -4.03 -20.14
C PRO A 72 -8.33 -3.16 -19.05
N GLN A 73 -9.64 -2.94 -19.11
CA GLN A 73 -10.43 -2.28 -18.06
C GLN A 73 -10.49 -3.14 -16.80
N LEU A 74 -10.37 -4.48 -16.90
CA LEU A 74 -10.42 -5.38 -15.74
C LEU A 74 -9.00 -5.74 -15.28
N GLY A 75 -8.73 -5.47 -14.00
CA GLY A 75 -7.47 -5.79 -13.34
C GLY A 75 -7.66 -6.64 -12.09
N ALA A 76 -6.62 -7.40 -11.75
CA ALA A 76 -6.51 -8.16 -10.51
C ALA A 76 -5.26 -7.70 -9.74
N LYS A 77 -5.36 -7.71 -8.42
CA LYS A 77 -4.28 -7.31 -7.50
C LYS A 77 -4.09 -8.38 -6.43
N MET A 78 -2.84 -8.69 -6.13
CA MET A 78 -2.45 -9.46 -4.96
C MET A 78 -1.34 -8.75 -4.20
N VAL A 79 -1.47 -8.70 -2.88
CA VAL A 79 -0.45 -8.15 -1.98
C VAL A 79 -0.21 -9.12 -0.85
N TYR A 80 1.04 -9.41 -0.55
CA TYR A 80 1.44 -10.07 0.68
C TYR A 80 2.29 -9.10 1.50
N GLU A 81 1.92 -8.85 2.74
CA GLU A 81 2.64 -7.95 3.64
C GLU A 81 3.00 -8.65 4.95
N GLN A 82 4.19 -8.38 5.48
CA GLN A 82 4.71 -8.92 6.74
C GLN A 82 5.40 -7.80 7.53
N TYR A 83 5.02 -7.67 8.80
CA TYR A 83 5.62 -6.71 9.73
C TYR A 83 6.17 -7.42 10.96
N TYR A 84 7.10 -6.77 11.67
CA TYR A 84 7.80 -7.34 12.82
C TYR A 84 7.60 -6.47 14.05
N GLY A 85 7.37 -7.13 15.19
CA GLY A 85 7.08 -6.49 16.47
C GLY A 85 6.23 -7.39 17.36
N ASN A 86 6.15 -7.05 18.65
CA ASN A 86 5.36 -7.82 19.63
C ASN A 86 3.86 -7.47 19.56
N GLU A 87 3.54 -6.19 19.40
CA GLU A 87 2.16 -5.69 19.28
C GLU A 87 2.05 -4.76 18.06
N VAL A 88 2.02 -5.33 16.86
CA VAL A 88 1.90 -4.56 15.61
C VAL A 88 0.43 -4.39 15.24
N GLY A 89 0.01 -3.16 14.96
CA GLY A 89 -1.36 -2.84 14.54
C GLY A 89 -1.57 -2.92 13.02
N LEU A 90 -1.46 -4.11 12.44
CA LEU A 90 -1.62 -4.30 10.98
C LEU A 90 -3.08 -4.14 10.50
N PHE A 91 -4.03 -4.59 11.32
CA PHE A 91 -5.47 -4.47 11.07
C PHE A 91 -6.10 -3.28 11.80
N GLY A 92 -5.40 -2.72 12.77
CA GLY A 92 -5.83 -1.57 13.55
C GLY A 92 -5.06 -1.52 14.86
N LYS A 93 -5.25 -0.44 15.62
CA LYS A 93 -4.62 -0.29 16.94
C LYS A 93 -5.25 -1.20 17.99
N ASP A 94 -6.45 -1.73 17.75
CA ASP A 94 -7.18 -2.60 18.68
C ASP A 94 -6.89 -4.09 18.38
N GLU A 95 -6.60 -4.45 17.12
CA GLU A 95 -6.24 -5.82 16.70
C GLU A 95 -4.71 -6.02 16.61
N ARG A 96 -3.99 -5.71 17.69
CA ARG A 96 -2.52 -5.81 17.72
C ARG A 96 -2.04 -7.26 17.76
N GLN A 97 -1.00 -7.56 17.00
CA GLN A 97 -0.52 -8.93 16.81
C GLN A 97 1.01 -9.04 16.80
N LYS A 98 1.52 -10.21 17.17
CA LYS A 98 2.94 -10.54 17.09
C LYS A 98 3.34 -10.94 15.67
N ASN A 99 4.28 -10.20 15.08
CA ASN A 99 4.82 -10.40 13.74
C ASN A 99 3.71 -10.70 12.70
N PRO A 100 2.73 -9.82 12.49
CA PRO A 100 1.56 -10.10 11.67
C PRO A 100 1.91 -10.15 10.18
N HIS A 101 1.09 -10.89 9.44
CA HIS A 101 1.06 -10.85 7.99
C HIS A 101 -0.38 -10.67 7.51
N ALA A 102 -0.51 -10.18 6.28
CA ALA A 102 -1.77 -10.16 5.57
C ALA A 102 -1.58 -10.55 4.10
N LEU A 103 -2.60 -11.18 3.55
CA LEU A 103 -2.78 -11.43 2.12
C LEU A 103 -4.00 -10.64 1.65
N THR A 104 -3.80 -9.75 0.69
CA THR A 104 -4.86 -9.01 0.03
C THR A 104 -5.07 -9.56 -1.38
N ALA A 105 -6.32 -9.84 -1.73
CA ALA A 105 -6.75 -10.12 -3.09
C ALA A 105 -7.77 -9.07 -3.52
N GLY A 106 -7.62 -8.52 -4.72
CA GLY A 106 -8.47 -7.44 -5.21
C GLY A 106 -8.78 -7.53 -6.68
N VAL A 107 -9.92 -6.96 -7.05
CA VAL A 107 -10.33 -6.73 -8.44
C VAL A 107 -10.51 -5.24 -8.66
N SER A 108 -10.22 -4.79 -9.87
CA SER A 108 -10.40 -3.39 -10.26
C SER A 108 -11.02 -3.27 -11.65
N TRP A 109 -11.84 -2.23 -11.83
CA TRP A 109 -12.45 -1.89 -13.10
C TRP A 109 -12.16 -0.43 -13.44
N THR A 110 -11.55 -0.20 -14.60
CA THR A 110 -11.14 1.12 -15.09
C THR A 110 -11.91 1.43 -16.38
N PRO A 111 -13.13 2.00 -16.29
CA PRO A 111 -13.94 2.26 -17.47
C PRO A 111 -13.28 3.26 -18.44
N VAL A 112 -12.55 4.23 -17.90
CA VAL A 112 -11.79 5.25 -18.64
C VAL A 112 -10.48 5.50 -17.90
N PRO A 113 -9.40 5.98 -18.56
CA PRO A 113 -8.12 6.21 -17.89
C PRO A 113 -8.19 7.09 -16.64
N LEU A 114 -9.13 8.04 -16.60
CA LEU A 114 -9.32 8.95 -15.47
C LEU A 114 -9.86 8.27 -14.21
N LEU A 115 -10.56 7.14 -14.30
CA LEU A 115 -11.31 6.55 -13.18
C LEU A 115 -11.02 5.05 -13.02
N LYS A 116 -10.63 4.65 -11.82
CA LYS A 116 -10.50 3.25 -11.41
C LYS A 116 -11.38 2.99 -10.19
N LEU A 117 -12.18 1.93 -10.25
CA LEU A 117 -12.95 1.39 -9.13
C LEU A 117 -12.31 0.09 -8.66
N SER A 118 -12.30 -0.18 -7.37
CA SER A 118 -11.71 -1.42 -6.82
C SER A 118 -12.51 -2.00 -5.66
N ALA A 119 -12.41 -3.32 -5.52
CA ALA A 119 -12.86 -4.07 -4.37
C ALA A 119 -11.73 -5.00 -3.94
N GLU A 120 -11.31 -4.91 -2.68
CA GLU A 120 -10.21 -5.69 -2.11
C GLU A 120 -10.67 -6.41 -0.84
N GLN A 121 -10.22 -7.64 -0.67
CA GLN A 121 -10.36 -8.41 0.57
C GLN A 121 -8.96 -8.64 1.13
N ARG A 122 -8.73 -8.20 2.37
CA ARG A 122 -7.50 -8.47 3.12
C ARG A 122 -7.79 -9.48 4.21
N ALA A 123 -6.95 -10.51 4.35
CA ALA A 123 -7.03 -11.53 5.38
C ALA A 123 -5.68 -11.71 6.06
N GLY A 124 -5.67 -11.90 7.38
CA GLY A 124 -4.45 -12.00 8.19
C GLY A 124 -4.50 -13.11 9.23
N LYS A 125 -3.58 -13.03 10.20
CA LYS A 125 -3.55 -13.96 11.33
C LYS A 125 -4.81 -13.85 12.19
N ALA A 126 -5.09 -14.94 12.91
CA ALA A 126 -6.17 -15.03 13.89
C ALA A 126 -7.58 -14.74 13.34
N GLY A 127 -7.79 -14.88 12.02
CA GLY A 127 -9.10 -14.63 11.40
C GLY A 127 -9.37 -13.14 11.12
N GLU A 128 -8.39 -12.27 11.32
CA GLU A 128 -8.51 -10.86 10.94
C GLU A 128 -8.78 -10.71 9.46
N HIS A 129 -9.75 -9.88 9.13
CA HIS A 129 -10.13 -9.60 7.75
C HIS A 129 -10.75 -8.22 7.62
N ASP A 130 -10.49 -7.56 6.49
CA ASP A 130 -11.20 -6.35 6.11
C ASP A 130 -11.57 -6.38 4.63
N THR A 131 -12.64 -5.66 4.30
CA THR A 131 -13.09 -5.45 2.92
C THR A 131 -12.99 -3.97 2.60
N ARG A 132 -12.38 -3.63 1.47
CA ARG A 132 -12.15 -2.25 1.05
C ARG A 132 -12.73 -2.01 -0.32
N PHE A 133 -13.48 -0.92 -0.45
CA PHE A 133 -13.94 -0.39 -1.72
C PHE A 133 -13.19 0.90 -2.00
N GLY A 134 -12.70 1.07 -3.23
CA GLY A 134 -11.90 2.21 -3.65
C GLY A 134 -12.42 2.85 -4.93
N ALA A 135 -12.26 4.17 -5.01
CA ALA A 135 -12.41 4.94 -6.24
C ALA A 135 -11.20 5.87 -6.37
N GLU A 136 -10.48 5.76 -7.47
CA GLU A 136 -9.27 6.53 -7.75
C GLU A 136 -9.49 7.38 -9.00
N ALA A 137 -9.14 8.66 -8.91
CA ALA A 137 -9.11 9.58 -10.04
C ALA A 137 -7.65 9.87 -10.43
N SER A 138 -7.27 9.51 -11.66
CA SER A 138 -5.89 9.59 -12.15
C SER A 138 -5.79 10.54 -13.35
N TYR A 139 -5.20 11.73 -13.14
CA TYR A 139 -5.04 12.74 -14.19
C TYR A 139 -3.63 12.77 -14.75
N ARG A 140 -3.51 12.64 -16.08
CA ARG A 140 -2.24 12.70 -16.83
C ARG A 140 -2.02 14.08 -17.41
N ILE A 141 -1.04 14.79 -16.86
CA ILE A 141 -0.62 16.09 -17.38
C ILE A 141 -0.01 15.89 -18.77
N GLY A 142 -0.49 16.66 -19.75
CA GLY A 142 -0.04 16.60 -21.14
C GLY A 142 -0.97 15.80 -22.07
N ASP A 143 -1.79 14.90 -21.52
CA ASP A 143 -2.81 14.20 -22.29
C ASP A 143 -4.09 15.03 -22.39
N SER A 144 -4.79 14.93 -23.53
CA SER A 144 -6.08 15.61 -23.69
C SER A 144 -7.12 15.06 -22.70
N LEU A 145 -8.03 15.91 -22.19
CA LEU A 145 -9.13 15.42 -21.34
C LEU A 145 -9.98 14.38 -22.07
N ARG A 146 -10.16 14.53 -23.40
CA ARG A 146 -10.92 13.60 -24.23
C ARG A 146 -10.32 12.19 -24.21
N SER A 147 -9.00 12.05 -24.37
CA SER A 147 -8.34 10.74 -24.31
C SER A 147 -8.38 10.12 -22.91
N GLN A 148 -8.41 10.94 -21.86
CA GLN A 148 -8.52 10.47 -20.48
C GLN A 148 -9.95 10.01 -20.10
N LEU A 149 -10.96 10.42 -20.88
CA LEU A 149 -12.35 9.99 -20.77
C LEU A 149 -12.75 8.96 -21.86
N ASP A 150 -11.78 8.45 -22.62
CA ASP A 150 -12.01 7.48 -23.69
C ASP A 150 -11.78 6.04 -23.20
N PRO A 151 -12.80 5.16 -23.20
CA PRO A 151 -12.65 3.77 -22.80
C PRO A 151 -11.61 2.99 -23.62
N ASP A 152 -11.38 3.35 -24.88
CA ASP A 152 -10.44 2.66 -25.77
C ASP A 152 -8.98 2.99 -25.42
N ALA A 153 -8.74 4.11 -24.72
CA ALA A 153 -7.41 4.52 -24.27
C ALA A 153 -6.88 3.68 -23.09
N VAL A 154 -7.73 2.89 -22.42
CA VAL A 154 -7.33 2.06 -21.27
C VAL A 154 -6.32 0.98 -21.67
N GLY A 155 -6.40 0.44 -22.89
CA GLY A 155 -5.41 -0.53 -23.37
C GLY A 155 -4.00 0.06 -23.42
N ALA A 156 -3.86 1.27 -23.99
CA ALA A 156 -2.59 1.98 -24.06
C ALA A 156 -2.05 2.30 -22.66
N LEU A 157 -2.94 2.66 -21.72
CA LEU A 157 -2.60 2.90 -20.30
C LEU A 157 -1.90 1.68 -19.67
N ARG A 158 -2.34 0.45 -19.99
CA ARG A 158 -1.79 -0.78 -19.41
C ARG A 158 -0.53 -1.30 -20.08
N SER A 159 -0.11 -0.70 -21.20
CA SER A 159 1.18 -0.99 -21.82
C SER A 159 2.34 -0.49 -20.95
N LEU A 160 3.55 -1.00 -21.18
CA LEU A 160 4.76 -0.54 -20.49
C LEU A 160 5.04 0.94 -20.77
N ALA A 161 4.82 1.39 -22.01
CA ALA A 161 4.99 2.78 -22.40
C ALA A 161 3.95 3.68 -21.73
N GLY A 162 2.71 3.20 -21.60
CA GLY A 162 1.63 3.91 -20.92
C GLY A 162 1.83 3.97 -19.41
N SER A 163 2.22 2.88 -18.77
CA SER A 163 2.32 2.76 -17.32
C SER A 163 3.56 3.42 -16.71
N ARG A 164 4.53 3.87 -17.51
CA ARG A 164 5.81 4.43 -17.04
C ARG A 164 5.72 5.65 -16.11
N TYR A 165 4.56 6.29 -16.03
CA TYR A 165 4.29 7.46 -15.18
C TYR A 165 3.37 7.14 -14.01
N ASP A 166 2.99 5.88 -13.84
CA ASP A 166 2.13 5.47 -12.75
C ASP A 166 2.88 5.62 -11.42
N LEU A 167 2.13 5.93 -10.37
CA LEU A 167 2.68 6.06 -9.03
C LEU A 167 3.31 4.73 -8.59
N THR A 168 4.33 4.82 -7.74
CA THR A 168 4.93 3.64 -7.10
C THR A 168 3.86 2.88 -6.30
N ASP A 169 3.72 1.58 -6.58
CA ASP A 169 2.83 0.71 -5.81
C ASP A 169 3.51 0.28 -4.51
N ARG A 170 3.10 0.91 -3.41
CA ARG A 170 3.60 0.74 -2.04
C ARG A 170 2.52 1.07 -1.01
N ASN A 171 2.74 0.72 0.25
CA ASN A 171 1.92 1.19 1.37
C ASN A 171 2.45 2.54 1.86
N ASN A 172 1.70 3.62 1.61
CA ASN A 172 2.07 4.95 2.09
C ASN A 172 1.72 5.16 3.58
N ASP A 173 0.88 4.29 4.16
CA ASP A 173 0.52 4.36 5.57
C ASP A 173 1.63 3.73 6.44
N ILE A 174 1.98 4.42 7.52
CA ILE A 174 2.94 3.92 8.51
C ILE A 174 2.21 2.95 9.44
N ILE A 175 2.49 1.66 9.29
CA ILE A 175 2.07 0.65 10.27
C ILE A 175 2.88 0.84 11.55
N LEU A 176 2.19 0.90 12.69
CA LEU A 176 2.77 1.12 14.00
C LEU A 176 2.85 -0.18 14.80
N GLU A 177 3.88 -0.29 15.62
CA GLU A 177 3.94 -1.23 16.73
C GLU A 177 3.87 -0.49 18.06
N TYR A 178 3.35 -1.19 19.06
CA TYR A 178 3.05 -0.65 20.37
C TYR A 178 3.82 -1.42 21.46
N ARG A 179 4.06 -0.75 22.58
CA ARG A 179 4.48 -1.40 23.83
C ARG A 179 3.88 -0.66 25.01
N LYS A 180 3.54 -1.38 26.07
CA LYS A 180 3.07 -0.76 27.30
C LYS A 180 4.17 0.10 27.92
N GLN A 181 3.83 1.29 28.41
CA GLN A 181 4.75 2.14 29.15
C GLN A 181 5.17 1.46 30.45
N GLU A 182 6.48 1.42 30.72
CA GLU A 182 6.97 1.04 32.04
C GLU A 182 6.73 2.20 33.00
N VAL A 183 5.68 2.07 33.82
CA VAL A 183 5.45 2.99 34.93
C VAL A 183 6.58 2.77 35.94
N THR A 184 7.60 3.62 35.90
CA THR A 184 8.63 3.61 36.93
C THR A 184 8.06 4.38 38.12
N CYS A 185 7.52 3.69 39.12
CA CYS A 185 7.22 4.35 40.40
C CYS A 185 8.55 4.84 41.00
N GLN A 186 8.75 6.15 41.03
CA GLN A 186 9.81 6.82 41.79
C GLN A 186 9.33 7.14 43.21
#